data_AF-A0A855IUH2-F1
#
_entry.id   AF-A0A855IUH2-F1
#
_cell.length_a   1.000
_cell.length_b   1.000
_cell.length_c   1.000
_cell.angle_alpha   90.00
_cell.angle_beta   90.00
_cell.angle_gamma   90.00
#
_symmetry.space_group_name_H-M   'P 1'
#
loop_
_entity.id
_entity.type
_entity.pdbx_description
1 polymer ?
#
loop_
_entity_poly.entity_id
_entity_poly.type
_entity_poly.pdbx_seq_one_letter_code
_entity_poly.pdbx_strand_id
1 'polypeptide(L)'
;MSKKKLSEKELLKGITPKTAHADGLATVSLDEVGLEPSESDYKAVLKRIESLFDVAEPGTPEGDELEKLVIWVEGYEEDRFPF
;
A
#
# COMPACT_ATOMS: atom_id res chain seq x y z
N MET A 1 -45.75 27.79 15.40
CA MET A 1 -44.72 27.00 14.70
C MET A 1 -44.01 26.13 15.73
N SER A 2 -44.44 24.88 15.93
CA SER A 2 -43.84 23.97 16.92
C SER A 2 -43.15 22.83 16.19
N LYS A 3 -41.81 22.87 16.10
CA LYS A 3 -41.00 21.80 15.52
C LYS A 3 -40.89 20.67 16.54
N LYS A 4 -41.56 19.55 16.26
CA LYS A 4 -41.53 18.33 17.07
C LYS A 4 -40.12 17.73 16.94
N LYS A 5 -39.33 17.70 18.03
CA LYS A 5 -38.05 16.99 18.06
C LYS A 5 -38.32 15.49 17.98
N LEU A 6 -37.95 14.88 16.86
CA LEU A 6 -37.95 13.42 16.70
C LEU A 6 -36.88 12.84 17.64
N SER A 7 -37.25 11.89 18.48
CA SER A 7 -36.39 11.30 19.51
C SER A 7 -35.52 10.19 18.90
N GLU A 8 -34.22 10.23 19.20
CA GLU A 8 -33.13 9.34 18.75
C GLU A 8 -33.43 7.83 18.89
N LYS A 9 -34.37 7.46 19.77
CA LYS A 9 -34.80 6.09 20.05
C LYS A 9 -35.55 5.37 18.91
N GLU A 10 -35.98 6.07 17.88
CA GLU A 10 -36.61 5.46 16.69
C GLU A 10 -35.61 5.15 15.56
N LEU A 11 -34.37 5.64 15.65
CA LEU A 11 -33.32 5.36 14.64
C LEU A 11 -32.63 4.01 14.86
N LEU A 12 -32.77 3.42 16.05
CA LEU A 12 -32.06 2.20 16.44
C LEU A 12 -32.93 0.92 16.35
N LYS A 13 -34.00 0.94 15.54
CA LYS A 13 -34.87 -0.22 15.29
C LYS A 13 -34.67 -0.70 13.85
N GLY A 14 -33.43 -1.01 13.49
CA GLY A 14 -33.08 -1.41 12.13
C GLY A 14 -31.78 -2.18 11.95
N ILE A 15 -30.96 -2.40 13.00
CA ILE A 15 -29.78 -3.26 12.89
C ILE A 15 -30.19 -4.69 13.25
N THR A 16 -30.52 -5.47 12.23
CA THR A 16 -30.57 -6.93 12.35
C THR A 16 -29.15 -7.49 12.34
N PRO A 17 -28.77 -8.40 13.27
CA PRO A 17 -27.41 -8.96 13.32
C PRO A 17 -27.37 -10.23 12.47
N LYS A 18 -27.29 -10.11 11.13
CA LYS A 18 -27.35 -11.30 10.25
C LYS A 18 -26.55 -11.22 8.95
N THR A 19 -25.79 -10.16 8.68
CA THR A 19 -24.84 -10.19 7.55
C THR A 19 -23.43 -10.23 8.11
N ALA A 20 -23.04 -11.40 8.61
CA ALA A 20 -21.65 -11.80 8.55
C ALA A 20 -21.31 -11.94 7.05
N HIS A 21 -20.91 -10.84 6.43
CA HIS A 21 -20.10 -10.95 5.22
C HIS A 21 -18.80 -11.57 5.73
N ALA A 22 -18.68 -12.89 5.59
CA ALA A 22 -17.38 -13.52 5.47
C ALA A 22 -16.80 -12.99 4.16
N ASP A 23 -16.35 -11.74 4.20
CA ASP A 23 -15.42 -11.21 3.23
C ASP A 23 -14.17 -12.04 3.48
N GLY A 24 -14.07 -13.15 2.75
CA GLY A 24 -12.84 -13.91 2.69
C GLY A 24 -11.80 -12.88 2.32
N LEU A 25 -10.92 -12.56 3.27
CA LEU A 25 -9.79 -11.67 3.05
C LEU A 25 -9.07 -12.29 1.86
N ALA A 26 -9.31 -11.74 0.67
CA ALA A 26 -8.56 -12.12 -0.50
C ALA A 26 -7.13 -11.80 -0.10
N THR A 27 -6.36 -12.85 0.13
CA THR A 27 -4.91 -12.76 0.18
C THR A 27 -4.53 -12.36 -1.23
N VAL A 28 -4.66 -11.07 -1.55
CA VAL A 28 -4.18 -10.53 -2.80
C VAL A 28 -2.68 -10.74 -2.71
N SER A 29 -2.25 -11.85 -3.31
CA SER A 29 -0.85 -12.12 -3.47
C SER A 29 -0.38 -11.00 -4.38
N LEU A 30 0.63 -10.26 -3.92
CA LEU A 30 1.15 -9.07 -4.56
C LEU A 30 1.51 -9.32 -6.05
N ASP A 31 1.66 -10.58 -6.42
CA ASP A 31 1.94 -11.08 -7.75
C ASP A 31 0.76 -10.98 -8.76
N GLU A 32 -0.50 -10.87 -8.32
CA GLU A 32 -1.67 -10.76 -9.24
C GLU A 32 -2.06 -9.33 -9.59
N VAL A 33 -1.53 -8.33 -8.87
CA VAL A 33 -1.58 -6.95 -9.36
C VAL A 33 -0.37 -6.79 -10.27
N GLY A 34 -0.54 -7.10 -11.57
CA GLY A 34 0.44 -6.83 -12.62
C GLY A 34 0.68 -5.34 -12.78
N LEU A 35 1.24 -4.70 -11.75
CA LEU A 35 1.66 -3.33 -11.75
C LEU A 35 3.02 -3.33 -12.44
N GLU A 36 2.99 -3.20 -13.76
CA GLU A 36 4.16 -2.75 -14.50
C GLU A 36 4.76 -1.56 -13.73
N PRO A 37 6.05 -1.60 -13.38
CA PRO A 37 6.65 -0.57 -12.54
C PRO A 37 6.42 0.80 -13.18
N SER A 38 5.83 1.73 -12.43
CA SER A 38 5.54 3.07 -12.92
C SER A 38 6.67 4.05 -12.60
N GLU A 39 6.70 5.17 -13.32
CA GLU A 39 7.62 6.28 -13.00
C GLU A 39 7.39 6.81 -11.57
N SER A 40 6.16 6.67 -11.05
CA SER A 40 5.83 6.99 -9.65
C SER A 40 6.47 6.02 -8.66
N ASP A 41 6.45 4.72 -8.97
CA ASP A 41 7.10 3.69 -8.15
C ASP A 41 8.61 3.89 -8.15
N TYR A 42 9.18 4.15 -9.32
CA TYR A 42 10.59 4.51 -9.47
C TYR A 42 10.97 5.70 -8.58
N LYS A 43 10.22 6.80 -8.61
CA LYS A 43 10.47 7.95 -7.73
C LYS A 43 10.32 7.62 -6.24
N ALA A 44 9.36 6.77 -5.87
CA ALA A 44 9.17 6.35 -4.49
C ALA A 44 10.33 5.48 -4.00
N VAL A 45 10.80 4.55 -4.84
CA VAL A 45 11.95 3.69 -4.58
C VAL A 45 13.22 4.53 -4.44
N LEU A 46 13.47 5.47 -5.36
CA LEU A 46 14.61 6.39 -5.26
C LEU A 46 14.60 7.17 -3.94
N LYS A 47 13.45 7.72 -3.54
CA LYS A 47 13.34 8.44 -2.27
C LYS A 47 13.59 7.53 -1.06
N ARG A 48 13.20 6.26 -1.14
CA ARG A 48 13.46 5.28 -0.09
C ARG A 48 14.95 4.96 0.00
N ILE A 49 15.61 4.75 -1.15
CA ILE A 49 17.07 4.57 -1.26
C ILE A 49 17.79 5.76 -0.62
N GLU A 50 17.43 7.00 -0.98
CA GLU A 50 18.02 8.22 -0.39
C GLU A 50 17.89 8.24 1.15
N SER A 51 16.76 7.79 1.68
CA SER A 51 16.53 7.75 3.13
C SER A 51 17.32 6.65 3.84
N LEU A 52 17.65 5.56 3.14
CA LEU A 52 18.41 4.44 3.66
C LEU A 52 19.93 4.66 3.49
N PHE A 53 20.37 5.49 2.55
CA PHE A 53 21.77 5.62 2.17
C PHE A 53 22.71 6.02 3.32
N ASP A 54 22.24 6.85 4.27
CA ASP A 54 23.01 7.28 5.45
C ASP A 54 22.96 6.28 6.63
N VAL A 55 22.00 5.35 6.64
CA VAL A 55 21.71 4.48 7.81
C VAL A 55 21.98 3.00 7.52
N ALA A 56 21.91 2.60 6.25
CA ALA A 56 22.11 1.23 5.82
C ALA A 56 23.56 0.79 6.02
N GLU A 57 23.75 -0.29 6.77
CA GLU A 57 25.05 -0.92 6.97
C GLU A 57 25.05 -2.36 6.43
N PRO A 58 26.19 -2.89 5.99
CA PRO A 58 26.28 -4.27 5.52
C PRO A 58 25.83 -5.28 6.58
N GLY A 59 24.90 -6.15 6.21
CA GLY A 59 24.36 -7.18 7.10
C GLY A 59 23.29 -6.69 8.08
N THR A 60 22.80 -5.45 7.93
CA THR A 60 21.58 -4.98 8.62
C THR A 60 20.37 -5.12 7.70
N PRO A 61 19.14 -5.23 8.25
CA PRO A 61 17.94 -5.32 7.43
C PRO A 61 17.76 -4.11 6.50
N GLU A 62 18.22 -2.92 6.90
CA GLU A 62 18.24 -1.72 6.08
C GLU A 62 19.22 -1.83 4.91
N GLY A 63 20.39 -2.44 5.13
CA GLY A 63 21.38 -2.76 4.09
C GLY A 63 20.82 -3.74 3.07
N ASP A 64 20.26 -4.85 3.54
CA ASP A 64 19.58 -5.83 2.68
C ASP A 64 18.42 -5.19 1.89
N GLU A 65 17.64 -4.29 2.50
CA GLU A 65 16.59 -3.53 1.81
C GLU A 65 17.18 -2.64 0.71
N LEU A 66 18.22 -1.87 1.03
CA LEU A 66 18.89 -0.97 0.09
C LEU A 66 19.42 -1.73 -1.12
N GLU A 67 20.11 -2.86 -0.93
CA GLU A 67 20.61 -3.70 -2.02
C GLU A 67 19.50 -4.16 -2.97
N LYS A 68 18.36 -4.61 -2.43
CA LYS A 68 17.20 -5.01 -3.24
C LYS A 68 16.60 -3.85 -4.03
N LEU A 69 16.50 -2.67 -3.41
CA LEU A 69 15.92 -1.48 -4.06
C LEU A 69 16.81 -0.99 -5.20
N VAL A 70 18.14 -1.03 -5.03
CA VAL A 70 19.10 -0.67 -6.09
C VAL A 70 18.95 -1.60 -7.29
N ILE A 71 18.94 -2.92 -7.06
CA ILE A 71 18.76 -3.92 -8.14
C ILE A 71 17.44 -3.70 -8.89
N TRP A 72 16.36 -3.38 -8.16
CA TRP A 72 15.07 -3.10 -8.77
C TRP A 72 15.11 -1.86 -9.68
N VAL A 73 15.81 -0.81 -9.24
CA VAL A 73 16.01 0.43 -10.02
C VAL A 73 16.79 0.14 -11.29
N GLU A 74 17.88 -0.62 -11.21
CA GLU A 74 18.67 -1.01 -12.38
C GLU A 74 17.81 -1.76 -13.41
N GLY A 75 17.04 -2.76 -12.97
CA GLY A 75 16.14 -3.51 -13.87
C GLY A 75 15.04 -2.65 -14.49
N TYR A 76 14.52 -1.66 -13.76
CA TYR A 76 13.58 -0.68 -14.30
C TYR A 76 14.21 0.20 -15.39
N GLU A 77 15.43 0.67 -15.15
CA GLU A 77 16.14 1.55 -16.08
C GLU A 77 16.59 0.81 -17.34
N GLU A 78 17.04 -0.44 -17.23
CA GLU A 78 17.40 -1.27 -18.39
C GLU A 78 16.22 -1.50 -19.36
N ASP A 79 15.01 -1.71 -18.82
CA ASP A 79 13.80 -1.91 -19.64
C ASP A 79 13.31 -0.60 -20.28
N ARG A 80 13.40 0.51 -19.53
CA ARG A 80 12.83 1.81 -19.93
C ARG A 80 13.78 2.69 -20.75
N PHE A 81 15.09 2.57 -20.54
CA PHE A 81 16.13 3.38 -21.18
C PHE A 81 17.19 2.52 -21.89
N PRO A 82 16.80 1.71 -22.91
CA PRO A 82 17.75 0.97 -23.71
C PRO A 82 18.61 1.92 -24.56
N PHE A 83 19.89 1.57 -24.73
CA PHE A 83 20.91 2.32 -25.47
C PHE A 83 20.87 2.10 -27.00
#